data_AF-A0A4Y7SHJ8-F1
#
_entry.id   AF-A0A4Y7SHJ8-F1
#
_cell.length_a   1.000
_cell.length_b   1.000
_cell.length_c   1.000
_cell.angle_alpha   90.00
_cell.angle_beta   90.00
_cell.angle_gamma   90.00
#
_symmetry.space_group_name_H-M   'P 1'
#
loop_
_entity.id
_entity.type
_entity.pdbx_description
1 polymer ?
#
loop_
_entity_poly.entity_id
_entity_poly.type
_entity_poly.pdbx_seq_one_letter_code
_entity_poly.pdbx_strand_id
1 'polypeptide(L)'
;MPCQSRLKVTRRARILEYPVYRTLTHLAIDGIVFIEDLVGPSRGVSLRTALTGVRYLTLNQLTVCAFTFRDARVLDIFFQSIRSMSKLERLTLGHFALPDPNHPPKLPASLANYPIPIKTLSINHTHGDSLSFLFECFEPETLRLESCWFIRHLPDCDELTLSRIQTFDKFFKVLLGWDGCKLTIDSCPFLDEMVVGRLRGAMIDTGEAIWPGVNVFFHGYGYEVWRRIEEFQDLRWRLETQ
;
A
#
# COMPACT_ATOMS: atom_id res chain seq x y z
N MET A 1 10.81 29.65 -17.59
CA MET A 1 11.07 28.20 -17.44
C MET A 1 9.74 27.47 -17.45
N PRO A 2 9.59 26.30 -18.13
CA PRO A 2 8.32 25.59 -18.19
C PRO A 2 7.90 25.12 -16.80
N CYS A 3 6.63 25.34 -16.46
CA CYS A 3 6.00 24.82 -15.24
C CYS A 3 5.92 23.29 -15.31
N GLN A 4 6.92 22.57 -14.79
CA GLN A 4 6.85 21.11 -14.69
C GLN A 4 6.02 20.74 -13.46
N SER A 5 4.78 20.31 -13.69
CA SER A 5 3.91 19.79 -12.63
C SER A 5 4.24 18.36 -12.22
N ARG A 6 4.94 17.66 -13.11
CA ARG A 6 5.37 16.27 -12.95
C ARG A 6 6.85 16.16 -13.24
N LEU A 7 7.56 15.48 -12.36
CA LEU A 7 8.97 15.19 -12.51
C LEU A 7 9.21 13.71 -12.33
N LYS A 8 10.01 13.11 -13.22
CA LYS A 8 10.51 11.75 -13.08
C LYS A 8 12.02 11.78 -12.97
N VAL A 9 12.56 11.29 -11.86
CA VAL A 9 14.00 11.22 -11.61
C VAL A 9 14.40 9.75 -11.52
N THR A 10 15.39 9.35 -12.30
CA THR A 10 15.93 7.99 -12.26
C THR A 10 17.41 8.03 -11.94
N ARG A 11 18.00 6.89 -11.59
CA ARG A 11 19.46 6.82 -11.35
C ARG A 11 20.28 7.30 -12.54
N ARG A 12 19.82 7.03 -13.78
CA ARG A 12 20.51 7.43 -15.02
C ARG A 12 20.27 8.88 -15.42
N ALA A 13 19.11 9.42 -15.05
CA ALA A 13 18.71 10.79 -15.34
C ALA A 13 18.52 11.56 -14.02
N ARG A 14 19.55 11.54 -13.17
CA ARG A 14 19.55 12.26 -11.91
C ARG A 14 19.83 13.74 -12.18
N ILE A 15 19.06 14.60 -11.54
CA ILE A 15 19.20 16.06 -11.64
C ILE A 15 20.04 16.58 -10.47
N LEU A 16 20.67 17.74 -10.67
CA LEU A 16 21.49 18.38 -9.63
C LEU A 16 20.64 19.18 -8.63
N GLU A 17 19.53 19.75 -9.10
CA GLU A 17 18.62 20.57 -8.31
C GLU A 17 17.17 20.23 -8.64
N TYR A 18 16.34 20.10 -7.60
CA TYR A 18 14.91 19.87 -7.73
C TYR A 18 14.18 21.21 -7.90
N PRO A 19 13.18 21.29 -8.79
CA PRO A 19 12.41 22.50 -8.99
C PRO A 19 11.58 22.81 -7.72
N VAL A 20 11.84 23.97 -7.12
CA VAL A 20 11.23 24.41 -5.84
C VAL A 20 9.91 25.17 -6.04
N TYR A 21 9.59 25.60 -7.25
CA TYR A 21 8.41 26.44 -7.49
C TYR A 21 7.11 25.63 -7.35
N ARG A 22 6.04 26.30 -6.90
CA ARG A 22 4.67 25.80 -6.54
C ARG A 22 3.95 24.97 -7.63
N THR A 23 4.65 24.58 -8.69
CA THR A 23 4.17 23.77 -9.79
C THR A 23 4.39 22.28 -9.54
N LEU A 24 5.47 21.85 -8.88
CA LEU A 24 5.78 20.42 -8.75
C LEU A 24 4.78 19.74 -7.80
N THR A 25 3.82 19.03 -8.38
CA THR A 25 2.76 18.33 -7.65
C THR A 25 2.98 16.83 -7.65
N HIS A 26 3.64 16.29 -8.68
CA HIS A 26 3.93 14.87 -8.79
C HIS A 26 5.43 14.64 -8.92
N LEU A 27 5.98 13.82 -8.04
CA LEU A 27 7.36 13.36 -8.11
C LEU A 27 7.37 11.84 -8.21
N ALA A 28 7.95 11.31 -9.28
CA ALA A 28 8.31 9.91 -9.38
C ALA A 28 9.84 9.81 -9.33
N ILE A 29 10.39 9.06 -8.39
CA ILE A 29 11.82 8.97 -8.18
C ILE A 29 12.25 7.55 -7.82
N ASP A 30 13.39 7.11 -8.35
CA ASP A 30 14.01 5.85 -7.92
C ASP A 30 14.44 5.98 -6.46
N GLY A 31 14.07 5.01 -5.62
CA GLY A 31 14.27 5.05 -4.17
C GLY A 31 15.72 5.31 -3.77
N ILE A 32 16.68 4.72 -4.50
CA ILE A 32 18.11 4.92 -4.20
C ILE A 32 18.53 6.39 -4.42
N VAL A 33 18.01 7.04 -5.46
CA VAL A 33 18.28 8.45 -5.73
C VAL A 33 17.66 9.31 -4.64
N PHE A 34 16.42 9.02 -4.27
CA PHE A 34 15.72 9.71 -3.20
C PHE A 34 16.51 9.67 -1.88
N ILE A 35 16.98 8.50 -1.46
CA ILE A 35 17.75 8.33 -0.22
C ILE A 35 19.10 9.04 -0.30
N GLU A 36 19.88 8.80 -1.36
CA GLU A 36 21.18 9.43 -1.52
C GLU A 36 21.08 10.97 -1.57
N ASP A 37 20.01 11.50 -2.17
CA ASP A 37 19.74 12.94 -2.17
C ASP A 37 19.28 13.44 -0.80
N LEU A 38 18.41 12.71 -0.09
CA LEU A 38 17.95 13.10 1.26
C LEU A 38 19.07 13.18 2.31
N VAL A 39 20.04 12.27 2.22
CA VAL A 39 21.18 12.19 3.13
C VAL A 39 22.33 13.12 2.69
N GLY A 40 22.38 13.49 1.41
CA GLY A 40 23.38 14.40 0.87
C GLY A 40 23.19 15.85 1.32
N PRO A 41 24.26 16.58 1.69
CA PRO A 41 24.13 17.91 2.32
C PRO A 41 23.53 18.99 1.40
N SER A 42 23.97 19.09 0.13
CA SER A 42 23.47 20.09 -0.82
C SER A 42 22.17 19.67 -1.49
N ARG A 43 22.09 18.43 -1.98
CA ARG A 43 20.91 17.91 -2.67
C ARG A 43 19.73 17.65 -1.72
N GLY A 44 20.01 17.36 -0.45
CA GLY A 44 18.98 17.14 0.56
C GLY A 44 18.16 18.38 0.83
N VAL A 45 18.78 19.56 0.87
CA VAL A 45 18.06 20.84 1.03
C VAL A 45 17.15 21.08 -0.18
N SER A 46 17.67 20.92 -1.39
CA SER A 46 16.89 21.11 -2.63
C SER A 46 15.70 20.14 -2.70
N LEU A 47 15.93 18.85 -2.45
CA LEU A 47 14.88 17.82 -2.45
C LEU A 47 13.82 18.10 -1.39
N ARG A 48 14.21 18.32 -0.13
CA ARG A 48 13.27 18.61 0.96
C ARG A 48 12.41 19.83 0.66
N THR A 49 13.01 20.87 0.09
CA THR A 49 12.28 22.09 -0.30
C THR A 49 11.25 21.77 -1.39
N ALA A 50 11.62 20.99 -2.41
CA ALA A 50 10.69 20.57 -3.46
C ALA A 50 9.54 19.70 -2.92
N LEU A 51 9.81 18.80 -1.96
CA LEU A 51 8.80 17.92 -1.35
C LEU A 51 7.68 18.68 -0.64
N THR A 52 7.90 19.93 -0.19
CA THR A 52 6.85 20.77 0.44
C THR A 52 5.67 21.09 -0.50
N GLY A 53 5.87 20.97 -1.82
CA GLY A 53 4.84 21.20 -2.84
C GLY A 53 4.18 19.92 -3.36
N VAL A 54 4.77 18.75 -3.11
CA VAL A 54 4.37 17.48 -3.73
C VAL A 54 3.10 16.92 -3.07
N ARG A 55 2.11 16.60 -3.91
CA ARG A 55 0.86 15.92 -3.52
C ARG A 55 0.86 14.44 -3.86
N TYR A 56 1.66 14.04 -4.85
CA TYR A 56 1.74 12.68 -5.35
C TYR A 56 3.21 12.23 -5.42
N LEU A 57 3.60 11.28 -4.56
CA LEU A 57 4.96 10.75 -4.54
C LEU A 57 4.95 9.28 -4.98
N THR A 58 5.84 8.93 -5.90
CA THR A 58 6.08 7.55 -6.33
C THR A 58 7.56 7.21 -6.12
N LEU A 59 7.83 6.22 -5.27
CA LEU A 59 9.15 5.72 -4.98
C LEU A 59 9.31 4.32 -5.60
N ASN A 60 10.17 4.21 -6.61
CA ASN A 60 10.36 2.95 -7.35
C ASN A 60 11.63 2.21 -6.89
N GLN A 61 11.66 0.89 -7.08
CA GLN A 61 12.86 0.07 -6.91
C GLN A 61 13.50 0.19 -5.51
N LEU A 62 12.67 0.26 -4.47
CA LEU A 62 13.13 0.43 -3.08
C LEU A 62 13.94 -0.79 -2.57
N THR A 63 13.91 -1.93 -3.27
CA THR A 63 14.69 -3.13 -2.93
C THR A 63 16.19 -2.83 -2.97
N VAL A 64 16.62 -1.95 -3.88
CA VAL A 64 18.02 -1.52 -3.99
C VAL A 64 18.48 -0.77 -2.72
N CYS A 65 17.54 -0.25 -1.95
CA CYS A 65 17.79 0.51 -0.72
C CYS A 65 17.85 -0.38 0.53
N ALA A 66 17.53 -1.67 0.43
CA ALA A 66 17.40 -2.57 1.57
C ALA A 66 18.65 -2.55 2.45
N PHE A 67 19.85 -2.60 1.85
CA PHE A 67 21.10 -2.53 2.60
C PHE A 67 21.28 -1.19 3.33
N THR A 68 20.93 -0.07 2.67
CA THR A 68 21.02 1.26 3.27
C THR A 68 20.08 1.41 4.47
N PHE A 69 18.91 0.77 4.42
CA PHE A 69 17.95 0.72 5.54
C PHE A 69 18.43 -0.08 6.75
N ARG A 70 19.61 -0.73 6.71
CA ARG A 70 20.27 -1.25 7.94
C ARG A 70 20.66 -0.14 8.89
N ASP A 71 20.98 1.04 8.36
CA ASP A 71 21.22 2.21 9.20
C ASP A 71 19.89 2.80 9.64
N ALA A 72 19.58 2.63 10.94
CA ALA A 72 18.37 3.14 11.55
C ALA A 72 18.20 4.66 11.36
N ARG A 73 19.30 5.42 11.27
CA ARG A 73 19.24 6.87 11.01
C ARG A 73 18.77 7.17 9.59
N VAL A 74 19.20 6.38 8.61
CA VAL A 74 18.78 6.57 7.22
C VAL A 74 17.31 6.19 7.06
N LEU A 75 16.90 5.08 7.69
CA LEU A 75 15.49 4.68 7.73
C LEU A 75 14.63 5.77 8.39
N ASP A 76 15.08 6.34 9.50
CA ASP A 76 14.39 7.42 10.18
C ASP A 76 14.29 8.69 9.33
N ILE A 77 15.39 9.10 8.69
CA ILE A 77 15.40 10.24 7.76
C ILE A 77 14.40 10.02 6.62
N PHE A 78 14.31 8.80 6.08
CA PHE A 78 13.39 8.47 5.00
C PHE A 78 11.93 8.71 5.42
N PHE A 79 11.50 8.12 6.54
CA PHE A 79 10.12 8.25 7.03
C PHE A 79 9.82 9.65 7.56
N GLN A 80 10.76 10.29 8.26
CA GLN A 80 10.62 11.68 8.70
C GLN A 80 10.42 12.63 7.50
N SER A 81 11.12 12.38 6.39
CA SER A 81 10.97 13.20 5.19
C SER A 81 9.58 13.07 4.60
N ILE A 82 9.02 11.85 4.53
CA ILE A 82 7.64 11.62 4.08
C ILE A 82 6.64 12.27 5.05
N ARG A 83 6.82 12.06 6.36
CA ARG A 83 5.99 12.65 7.42
C ARG A 83 5.96 14.18 7.36
N SER A 84 7.04 14.81 6.93
CA SER A 84 7.12 16.28 6.80
C SER A 84 6.35 16.86 5.61
N MET A 85 5.84 16.02 4.70
CA MET A 85 5.14 16.45 3.49
C MET A 85 3.66 16.77 3.77
N SER A 86 3.38 17.98 4.28
CA SER A 86 2.02 18.40 4.68
C SER A 86 0.95 18.40 3.57
N LYS A 87 1.34 18.30 2.30
CA LYS A 87 0.44 18.26 1.15
C LYS A 87 0.34 16.87 0.50
N LEU A 88 1.06 15.88 1.01
CA LEU A 88 1.08 14.55 0.42
C LEU A 88 -0.28 13.89 0.59
N GLU A 89 -0.92 13.58 -0.53
CA GLU A 89 -2.21 12.90 -0.55
C GLU A 89 -2.06 11.46 -0.99
N ARG A 90 -1.13 11.19 -1.92
CA ARG A 90 -0.91 9.82 -2.42
C ARG A 90 0.57 9.45 -2.43
N LEU A 91 0.84 8.27 -1.87
CA LEU A 91 2.15 7.65 -1.87
C LEU A 91 2.07 6.30 -2.57
N THR A 92 2.95 6.08 -3.54
CA THR A 92 3.18 4.77 -4.15
C THR A 92 4.57 4.28 -3.77
N LEU A 93 4.65 3.11 -3.15
CA LEU A 93 5.89 2.42 -2.79
C LEU A 93 6.03 1.16 -3.64
N GLY A 94 7.05 1.12 -4.50
CA GLY A 94 7.33 -0.01 -5.37
C GLY A 94 8.55 -0.80 -4.92
N HIS A 95 8.36 -2.12 -4.79
CA HIS A 95 9.42 -3.09 -4.51
C HIS A 95 10.14 -2.78 -3.20
N PHE A 96 9.43 -2.50 -2.11
CA PHE A 96 10.07 -2.23 -0.82
C PHE A 96 10.61 -3.53 -0.21
N ALA A 97 11.81 -3.48 0.35
CA ALA A 97 12.40 -4.62 1.04
C ALA A 97 13.23 -4.14 2.24
N LEU A 98 13.04 -4.83 3.37
CA LEU A 98 13.88 -4.69 4.54
C LEU A 98 15.21 -5.44 4.33
N PRO A 99 16.29 -5.02 5.03
CA PRO A 99 17.60 -5.67 4.93
C PRO A 99 17.64 -7.13 5.41
N ASP A 100 16.81 -7.45 6.41
CA ASP A 100 16.58 -8.80 6.90
C ASP A 100 15.08 -8.92 7.22
N PRO A 101 14.31 -9.71 6.45
CA PRO A 101 12.88 -9.88 6.71
C PRO A 101 12.61 -10.67 7.99
N ASN A 102 13.55 -11.49 8.49
CA ASN A 102 13.34 -12.26 9.72
C ASN A 102 13.57 -11.43 10.99
N HIS A 103 14.29 -10.31 10.85
CA HIS A 103 14.62 -9.39 11.93
C HIS A 103 14.30 -7.96 11.47
N PRO A 104 13.01 -7.63 11.29
CA PRO A 104 12.63 -6.30 10.85
C PRO A 104 13.20 -5.25 11.81
N PRO A 105 13.67 -4.10 11.31
CA PRO A 105 14.15 -3.03 12.16
C PRO A 105 13.00 -2.54 13.05
N LYS A 106 13.36 -1.98 14.21
CA LYS A 106 12.38 -1.24 15.02
C LYS A 106 11.76 -0.12 14.19
N LEU A 107 10.51 0.21 14.51
CA LEU A 107 9.86 1.38 13.92
C LEU A 107 10.75 2.62 14.04
N PRO A 108 10.81 3.46 12.99
CA PRO A 108 11.56 4.71 13.04
C PRO A 108 11.17 5.55 14.26
N ALA A 109 12.15 6.19 14.91
CA ALA A 109 11.90 7.00 16.09
C ALA A 109 10.92 8.16 15.78
N SER A 110 10.99 8.69 14.56
CA SER A 110 10.06 9.68 14.03
C SER A 110 8.61 9.19 13.93
N LEU A 111 8.34 7.89 14.05
CA LEU A 111 7.00 7.27 14.02
C LEU A 111 6.57 6.65 15.35
N ALA A 112 7.42 6.69 16.38
CA ALA A 112 7.24 5.95 17.64
C ALA A 112 5.90 6.22 18.36
N ASN A 113 5.24 7.35 18.08
CA ASN A 113 3.97 7.71 18.71
C ASN A 113 2.76 7.62 17.77
N TYR A 114 2.95 7.76 16.46
CA TYR A 114 1.86 7.79 15.49
C TYR A 114 2.34 7.40 14.09
N PRO A 115 1.61 6.53 13.37
CA PRO A 115 1.84 6.26 11.95
C PRO A 115 1.62 7.53 11.11
N ILE A 116 2.04 7.50 9.84
CA ILE A 116 1.85 8.63 8.91
C ILE A 116 0.42 8.54 8.34
N PRO A 117 -0.48 9.50 8.65
CA PRO A 117 -1.80 9.55 8.04
C PRO A 117 -1.67 9.87 6.55
N ILE A 118 -2.39 9.15 5.70
CA ILE A 118 -2.34 9.38 4.27
C ILE A 118 -3.66 9.03 3.58
N LYS A 119 -4.09 9.87 2.62
CA LYS A 119 -5.33 9.62 1.90
C LYS A 119 -5.27 8.37 1.02
N THR A 120 -4.16 8.14 0.33
CA THR A 120 -4.01 6.92 -0.48
C THR A 120 -2.59 6.37 -0.40
N LEU A 121 -2.48 5.13 0.06
CA LEU A 121 -1.25 4.35 0.03
C LEU A 121 -1.37 3.25 -1.02
N SER A 122 -0.43 3.20 -1.94
CA SER A 122 -0.30 2.12 -2.92
C SER A 122 1.03 1.39 -2.69
N ILE A 123 0.98 0.09 -2.45
CA ILE A 123 2.16 -0.75 -2.25
C ILE A 123 2.19 -1.81 -3.34
N ASN A 124 3.31 -1.87 -4.05
CA ASN A 124 3.46 -2.74 -5.21
C ASN A 124 4.66 -3.67 -5.01
N HIS A 125 4.50 -4.96 -5.34
CA HIS A 125 5.59 -5.96 -5.33
C HIS A 125 6.37 -6.00 -4.02
N THR A 126 5.67 -5.97 -2.89
CA THR A 126 6.26 -6.00 -1.54
C THR A 126 5.63 -7.15 -0.76
N HIS A 127 6.43 -7.86 0.04
CA HIS A 127 6.02 -9.14 0.60
C HIS A 127 6.40 -9.31 2.07
N GLY A 128 5.65 -10.17 2.77
CA GLY A 128 5.97 -10.66 4.11
C GLY A 128 6.21 -9.56 5.13
N ASP A 129 7.28 -9.69 5.92
CA ASP A 129 7.60 -8.76 7.00
C ASP A 129 7.93 -7.33 6.51
N SER A 130 8.37 -7.17 5.25
CA SER A 130 8.54 -5.84 4.66
C SER A 130 7.21 -5.14 4.43
N LEU A 131 6.15 -5.89 4.11
CA LEU A 131 4.81 -5.35 3.95
C LEU A 131 4.18 -5.03 5.31
N SER A 132 4.27 -5.96 6.26
CA SER A 132 3.81 -5.75 7.64
C SER A 132 4.44 -4.50 8.25
N PHE A 133 5.74 -4.31 8.06
CA PHE A 133 6.45 -3.11 8.52
C PHE A 133 5.88 -1.82 7.92
N LEU A 134 5.51 -1.82 6.64
CA LEU A 134 4.88 -0.65 6.03
C LEU A 134 3.48 -0.38 6.60
N PHE A 135 2.71 -1.40 6.95
CA PHE A 135 1.40 -1.21 7.60
C PHE A 135 1.53 -0.58 8.99
N GLU A 136 2.61 -0.88 9.71
CA GLU A 136 2.89 -0.21 10.99
C GLU A 136 3.34 1.26 10.81
N CYS A 137 3.82 1.64 9.62
CA CYS A 137 4.34 2.98 9.36
C CYS A 137 3.28 3.98 8.86
N PHE A 138 2.13 3.50 8.35
CA PHE A 138 1.14 4.32 7.65
C PHE A 138 -0.27 4.02 8.12
N GLU A 139 -1.10 5.06 8.14
CA GLU A 139 -2.54 4.99 8.44
C GLU A 139 -3.31 5.51 7.22
N PRO A 140 -3.64 4.63 6.26
CA PRO A 140 -4.25 5.04 5.01
C PRO A 140 -5.79 5.08 5.07
N GLU A 141 -6.43 6.12 4.50
CA GLU A 141 -7.88 6.07 4.22
C GLU A 141 -8.17 5.05 3.12
N THR A 142 -7.35 5.04 2.05
CA THR A 142 -7.44 4.08 0.95
C THR A 142 -6.13 3.31 0.81
N LEU A 143 -6.19 1.99 0.93
CA LEU A 143 -5.07 1.08 0.71
C LEU A 143 -5.21 0.35 -0.64
N ARG A 144 -4.13 0.34 -1.43
CA ARG A 144 -4.05 -0.42 -2.68
C ARG A 144 -2.83 -1.34 -2.65
N LEU A 145 -3.06 -2.63 -2.80
CA LEU A 145 -2.01 -3.65 -2.83
C LEU A 145 -1.97 -4.29 -4.22
N GLU A 146 -0.82 -4.21 -4.88
CA GLU A 146 -0.60 -4.80 -6.20
C GLU A 146 0.54 -5.81 -6.14
N SER A 147 0.27 -7.06 -6.53
CA SER A 147 1.26 -8.14 -6.56
C SER A 147 2.01 -8.30 -5.22
N CYS A 148 1.32 -8.09 -4.10
CA CYS A 148 1.85 -8.21 -2.74
C CYS A 148 1.46 -9.57 -2.12
N TRP A 149 2.38 -10.24 -1.42
CA TRP A 149 2.17 -11.62 -0.93
C TRP A 149 2.53 -11.77 0.56
N PHE A 150 2.01 -12.83 1.21
CA PHE A 150 2.20 -13.11 2.65
C PHE A 150 1.67 -12.02 3.60
N ILE A 151 0.49 -11.47 3.31
CA ILE A 151 -0.21 -10.42 4.07
C ILE A 151 -0.73 -10.95 5.43
N ARG A 152 0.02 -10.74 6.51
CA ARG A 152 -0.36 -11.31 7.83
C ARG A 152 -1.50 -10.56 8.53
N HIS A 153 -1.66 -9.28 8.21
CA HIS A 153 -2.73 -8.41 8.70
C HIS A 153 -2.95 -7.30 7.66
N LEU A 154 -4.04 -6.54 7.80
CA LEU A 154 -4.30 -5.32 7.04
C LEU A 154 -4.38 -4.18 8.06
N PRO A 155 -3.90 -2.96 7.72
CA PRO A 155 -4.15 -1.80 8.55
C PRO A 155 -5.62 -1.37 8.42
N ASP A 156 -6.10 -0.64 9.42
CA ASP A 156 -7.42 -0.01 9.36
C ASP A 156 -7.45 0.96 8.17
N CYS A 157 -8.48 0.82 7.33
CA CYS A 157 -8.71 1.68 6.17
C CYS A 157 -10.16 1.57 5.69
N ASP A 158 -10.68 2.64 5.10
CA ASP A 158 -12.05 2.70 4.59
C ASP A 158 -12.19 1.96 3.26
N GLU A 159 -11.18 2.09 2.39
CA GLU A 159 -11.18 1.47 1.07
C GLU A 159 -9.96 0.56 0.86
N LEU A 160 -10.21 -0.70 0.49
CA LEU A 160 -9.19 -1.67 0.17
C LEU A 160 -9.27 -2.11 -1.28
N THR A 161 -8.16 -2.03 -2.01
CA THR A 161 -8.01 -2.64 -3.34
C THR A 161 -6.92 -3.69 -3.33
N LEU A 162 -7.25 -4.90 -3.74
CA LEU A 162 -6.36 -6.03 -3.90
C LEU A 162 -6.25 -6.37 -5.38
N SER A 163 -5.04 -6.30 -5.93
CA SER A 163 -4.77 -6.60 -7.32
C SER A 163 -3.69 -7.66 -7.46
N ARG A 164 -3.96 -8.74 -8.21
CA ARG A 164 -2.98 -9.82 -8.49
C ARG A 164 -2.32 -10.41 -7.24
N ILE A 165 -3.10 -10.55 -6.17
CA ILE A 165 -2.65 -11.13 -4.90
C ILE A 165 -2.66 -12.65 -4.99
N GLN A 166 -1.58 -13.31 -4.58
CA GLN A 166 -1.53 -14.77 -4.48
C GLN A 166 -2.07 -15.27 -3.15
N THR A 167 -2.69 -16.46 -3.18
CA THR A 167 -3.27 -17.08 -1.98
C THR A 167 -2.20 -17.65 -1.05
N PHE A 168 -2.50 -17.66 0.25
CA PHE A 168 -1.85 -18.48 1.25
C PHE A 168 -2.84 -18.71 2.40
N ASP A 169 -2.70 -19.82 3.13
CA ASP A 169 -3.75 -20.36 4.02
C ASP A 169 -4.36 -19.36 5.02
N LYS A 170 -3.53 -18.43 5.53
CA LYS A 170 -3.92 -17.45 6.54
C LYS A 170 -4.58 -16.20 5.94
N PHE A 171 -4.39 -15.91 4.65
CA PHE A 171 -4.91 -14.69 4.03
C PHE A 171 -6.42 -14.59 4.10
N PHE A 172 -7.11 -15.73 3.89
CA PHE A 172 -8.56 -15.80 3.91
C PHE A 172 -9.15 -15.21 5.20
N LYS A 173 -8.57 -15.55 6.37
CA LYS A 173 -9.07 -15.05 7.65
C LYS A 173 -8.83 -13.54 7.81
N VAL A 174 -7.68 -13.06 7.32
CA VAL A 174 -7.34 -11.62 7.34
C VAL A 174 -8.34 -10.84 6.49
N LEU A 175 -8.61 -11.31 5.27
CA LEU A 175 -9.55 -10.65 4.36
C LEU A 175 -11.00 -10.74 4.85
N LEU A 176 -11.39 -11.88 5.40
CA LEU A 176 -12.74 -12.08 5.94
C LEU A 176 -13.03 -11.14 7.13
N GLY A 177 -12.03 -10.85 7.96
CA GLY A 177 -12.15 -9.95 9.11
C GLY A 177 -12.05 -8.46 8.78
N TRP A 178 -11.86 -8.08 7.50
CA TRP A 178 -11.79 -6.68 7.09
C TRP A 178 -13.20 -6.08 6.97
N ASP A 179 -13.42 -4.91 7.57
CA ASP A 179 -14.74 -4.31 7.81
C ASP A 179 -14.87 -2.85 7.32
N GLY A 180 -13.98 -2.40 6.43
CA GLY A 180 -14.08 -1.09 5.80
C GLY A 180 -15.27 -0.97 4.84
N CYS A 181 -15.48 0.21 4.26
CA CYS A 181 -16.70 0.50 3.48
C CYS A 181 -16.68 0.00 2.03
N LYS A 182 -15.50 -0.26 1.46
CA LYS A 182 -15.35 -0.67 0.06
C LYS A 182 -14.16 -1.58 -0.20
N LEU A 183 -14.46 -2.76 -0.75
CA LEU A 183 -13.48 -3.76 -1.13
C LEU A 183 -13.45 -3.91 -2.65
N THR A 184 -12.28 -3.84 -3.27
CA THR A 184 -12.10 -4.16 -4.70
C THR A 184 -11.10 -5.29 -4.84
N ILE A 185 -11.50 -6.38 -5.49
CA ILE A 185 -10.65 -7.52 -5.80
C ILE A 185 -10.50 -7.61 -7.32
N ASP A 186 -9.29 -7.41 -7.80
CA ASP A 186 -8.96 -7.32 -9.22
C ASP A 186 -7.94 -8.38 -9.62
N SER A 187 -8.35 -9.29 -10.51
CA SER A 187 -7.46 -10.26 -11.15
C SER A 187 -6.58 -11.03 -10.16
N CYS A 188 -7.11 -11.32 -8.96
CA CYS A 188 -6.44 -12.08 -7.91
C CYS A 188 -6.65 -13.60 -8.11
N PRO A 189 -5.59 -14.37 -8.36
CA PRO A 189 -5.70 -15.81 -8.56
C PRO A 189 -6.25 -16.59 -7.36
N PHE A 190 -6.25 -16.00 -6.15
CA PHE A 190 -6.80 -16.67 -4.97
C PHE A 190 -8.33 -16.83 -5.01
N LEU A 191 -9.03 -16.02 -5.80
CA LEU A 191 -10.49 -16.06 -5.85
C LEU A 191 -10.96 -17.17 -6.78
N ASP A 192 -10.82 -18.41 -6.30
CA ASP A 192 -11.21 -19.64 -6.97
C ASP A 192 -12.43 -20.29 -6.28
N GLU A 193 -12.86 -21.45 -6.79
CA GLU A 193 -14.00 -22.18 -6.22
C GLU A 193 -13.78 -22.62 -4.77
N MET A 194 -12.52 -22.88 -4.38
CA MET A 194 -12.19 -23.25 -3.02
C MET A 194 -12.43 -22.08 -2.06
N VAL A 195 -11.99 -20.87 -2.42
CA VAL A 195 -12.26 -19.68 -1.60
C VAL A 195 -13.75 -19.37 -1.55
N VAL A 196 -14.47 -19.48 -2.66
CA VAL A 196 -15.94 -19.33 -2.69
C VAL A 196 -16.62 -20.34 -1.75
N GLY A 197 -16.18 -21.61 -1.75
CA GLY A 197 -16.66 -22.62 -0.81
C GLY A 197 -16.37 -22.28 0.66
N ARG A 198 -15.21 -21.69 0.95
CA ARG A 198 -14.85 -21.22 2.30
C ARG A 198 -15.68 -20.02 2.74
N LEU A 199 -15.97 -19.07 1.85
CA LEU A 199 -16.88 -17.95 2.14
C LEU A 199 -18.28 -18.46 2.48
N ARG A 200 -18.79 -19.42 1.71
CA ARG A 200 -20.07 -20.07 1.99
C ARG A 200 -20.08 -20.78 3.35
N GLY A 201 -19.03 -21.54 3.65
CA GLY A 201 -18.87 -22.22 4.94
C GLY A 201 -18.89 -21.22 6.09
N ALA A 202 -18.11 -20.15 6.00
CA ALA A 202 -18.07 -19.09 7.02
C ALA A 202 -19.46 -18.45 7.23
N MET A 203 -20.17 -18.11 6.15
CA MET A 203 -21.52 -17.58 6.22
C MET A 203 -22.49 -18.56 6.91
N ILE A 204 -22.39 -19.86 6.61
CA ILE A 204 -23.21 -20.91 7.23
C ILE A 204 -22.95 -20.99 8.73
N ASP A 205 -21.66 -21.07 9.09
CA ASP A 205 -21.20 -21.27 10.47
C ASP A 205 -21.53 -20.07 11.37
N THR A 206 -21.41 -18.83 10.88
CA THR A 206 -21.69 -17.62 11.67
C THR A 206 -23.17 -17.23 11.65
N GLY A 207 -23.91 -17.61 10.61
CA GLY A 207 -25.28 -17.12 10.41
C GLY A 207 -25.37 -15.70 9.84
N GLU A 208 -24.24 -15.08 9.51
CA GLU A 208 -24.14 -13.68 9.09
C GLU A 208 -23.69 -13.56 7.64
N ALA A 209 -24.07 -12.46 6.97
CA ALA A 209 -23.58 -12.15 5.62
C ALA A 209 -22.05 -11.95 5.64
N ILE A 210 -21.41 -12.25 4.52
CA ILE A 210 -20.00 -11.94 4.34
C ILE A 210 -19.85 -10.46 4.00
N TRP A 211 -18.98 -9.76 4.74
CA TRP A 211 -18.72 -8.32 4.60
C TRP A 211 -20.03 -7.49 4.58
N PRO A 212 -20.83 -7.52 5.65
CA PRO A 212 -22.10 -6.83 5.70
C PRO A 212 -21.91 -5.32 5.58
N GLY A 213 -22.66 -4.68 4.67
CA GLY A 213 -22.59 -3.22 4.44
C GLY A 213 -21.35 -2.75 3.66
N VAL A 214 -20.51 -3.67 3.19
CA VAL A 214 -19.32 -3.36 2.38
C VAL A 214 -19.67 -3.38 0.90
N ASN A 215 -19.29 -2.33 0.17
CA ASN A 215 -19.40 -2.31 -1.30
C ASN A 215 -18.27 -3.13 -1.91
N VAL A 216 -18.56 -4.34 -2.39
CA VAL A 216 -17.56 -5.25 -2.95
C VAL A 216 -17.58 -5.22 -4.47
N PHE A 217 -16.42 -5.00 -5.09
CA PHE A 217 -16.24 -4.94 -6.54
C PHE A 217 -15.25 -6.01 -7.01
N PHE A 218 -15.62 -6.72 -8.07
CA PHE A 218 -14.77 -7.73 -8.71
C PHE A 218 -14.42 -7.30 -10.13
N HIS A 219 -13.13 -7.21 -10.43
CA HIS A 219 -12.62 -6.89 -11.77
C HIS A 219 -11.79 -8.05 -12.32
N GLY A 220 -11.92 -8.33 -13.61
CA GLY A 220 -11.19 -9.42 -14.26
C GLY A 220 -11.74 -10.83 -14.00
N TYR A 221 -12.97 -10.94 -13.46
CA TYR A 221 -13.63 -12.22 -13.20
C TYR A 221 -14.88 -12.40 -14.06
N GLY A 222 -15.22 -13.67 -14.34
CA GLY A 222 -16.45 -14.03 -15.02
C GLY A 222 -17.69 -13.75 -14.16
N TYR A 223 -18.82 -13.55 -14.83
CA TYR A 223 -20.11 -13.22 -14.22
C TYR A 223 -20.58 -14.22 -13.15
N GLU A 224 -20.24 -15.50 -13.28
CA GLU A 224 -20.62 -16.54 -12.30
C GLU A 224 -19.94 -16.36 -10.94
N VAL A 225 -18.67 -15.96 -10.91
CA VAL A 225 -17.94 -15.69 -9.65
C VAL A 225 -18.54 -14.47 -8.95
N TRP A 226 -18.85 -13.43 -9.74
CA TRP A 226 -19.48 -12.23 -9.23
C TRP A 226 -20.86 -12.53 -8.60
N ARG A 227 -21.73 -13.26 -9.31
CA ARG A 227 -23.07 -13.62 -8.82
C ARG A 227 -23.02 -14.44 -7.51
N ARG A 228 -22.15 -15.45 -7.43
CA ARG A 228 -22.01 -16.29 -6.21
C ARG A 228 -21.61 -15.46 -4.99
N ILE A 229 -20.84 -14.40 -5.17
CA ILE A 229 -20.41 -13.56 -4.04
C ILE A 229 -21.50 -12.56 -3.64
N GLU A 230 -22.25 -11.99 -4.60
CA GLU A 230 -23.45 -11.20 -4.26
C GLU A 230 -24.45 -12.01 -3.42
N GLU A 231 -24.64 -13.29 -3.75
CA GLU A 231 -25.46 -14.22 -2.94
C GLU A 231 -24.96 -14.38 -1.50
N PHE A 232 -23.65 -14.23 -1.24
CA PHE A 232 -23.10 -14.30 0.11
C PHE A 232 -23.22 -12.99 0.91
N GLN A 233 -23.49 -11.87 0.22
CA GLN A 233 -23.72 -10.58 0.86
C GLN A 233 -25.21 -10.38 1.19
N ASP A 234 -26.12 -11.04 0.48
CA ASP A 234 -27.56 -10.99 0.76
C ASP A 234 -28.05 -12.24 1.53
N LEU A 235 -28.41 -12.05 2.80
CA LEU A 235 -28.99 -13.12 3.63
C LEU A 235 -30.30 -13.69 3.08
N ARG A 236 -30.96 -13.00 2.14
CA ARG A 236 -32.24 -13.44 1.55
C ARG A 236 -32.16 -14.78 0.83
N TRP A 237 -31.00 -15.18 0.31
CA TRP A 237 -30.82 -16.49 -0.33
C TRP A 237 -31.17 -17.68 0.59
N ARG A 238 -30.99 -17.54 1.91
CA ARG A 238 -31.38 -18.56 2.90
C ARG A 238 -32.89 -18.76 3.01
N LEU A 239 -33.69 -17.74 2.67
CA LEU A 239 -35.15 -17.81 2.76
C LEU A 239 -35.78 -18.46 1.53
N GLU A 240 -35.05 -18.55 0.41
CA GLU A 240 -35.54 -19.16 -0.84
C GLU A 240 -35.19 -20.65 -0.96
N THR A 241 -34.31 -21.16 -0.10
CA THR A 241 -33.83 -22.55 -0.12
C THR A 241 -34.27 -23.40 1.09
N GLN A 242 -35.20 -22.88 1.91
CA GLN A 242 -35.94 -23.62 2.93
C GLN A 242 -37.37 -23.88 2.46
#